data_AF-A0A4R2C1N3-F1
#
_entry.id   AF-A0A4R2C1N3-F1
#
_cell.length_a   1.000
_cell.length_b   1.000
_cell.length_c   1.000
_cell.angle_alpha   90.00
_cell.angle_beta   90.00
_cell.angle_gamma   90.00
#
_symmetry.space_group_name_H-M   'P 1'
#
loop_
_entity.id
_entity.type
_entity.pdbx_description
1 polymer ?
#
loop_
_entity_poly.entity_id
_entity_poly.type
_entity_poly.pdbx_seq_one_letter_code
_entity_poly.pdbx_strand_id
1 'polypeptide(L)'
;MTNSLPPTSTTPGASSAATPGTSPAARGGTTSAANGRGPVAGLAAGEEGRRRGLVGRVVRAIAYDVALVPVGVAAMVGAVVGRGDGVHERWRRLGRFLGAAEAVRLRRPGQAALFLHGFSSLVLGVLCWFLVMMLVLAVVRGPFYGFVEHGPYGPGTWGGPTKAGAWAVHAAVAVPLIPVLGFALRGIALLQAATVRRLYGSLTRWWTIPVTAVLTLAGLALLYSWTQQI
;
A
#
# COMPACT_ATOMS: atom_id res chain seq x y z
N MET A 1 -22.28 -39.57 -38.16
CA MET A 1 -23.44 -38.98 -38.85
C MET A 1 -23.28 -37.47 -38.79
N THR A 2 -22.90 -36.91 -39.93
CA THR A 2 -22.61 -35.50 -40.19
C THR A 2 -23.89 -34.72 -40.42
N ASN A 3 -24.08 -33.57 -39.76
CA ASN A 3 -25.10 -32.60 -40.16
C ASN A 3 -24.57 -31.16 -40.01
N SER A 4 -23.95 -30.73 -41.10
CA SER A 4 -24.20 -29.49 -41.85
C SER A 4 -24.79 -28.27 -41.12
N LEU A 5 -23.98 -27.20 -41.11
CA LEU A 5 -24.38 -25.80 -40.96
C LEU A 5 -25.12 -25.29 -42.21
N PRO A 6 -25.94 -24.22 -42.09
CA PRO A 6 -26.12 -23.22 -43.13
C PRO A 6 -25.84 -21.77 -42.67
N PRO A 7 -25.76 -20.80 -43.61
CA PRO A 7 -24.81 -19.68 -43.53
C PRO A 7 -25.43 -18.27 -43.37
N THR A 8 -24.54 -17.33 -43.03
CA THR A 8 -24.45 -15.89 -43.41
C THR A 8 -25.71 -15.01 -43.55
N SER A 9 -25.70 -13.88 -42.84
CA SER A 9 -26.06 -12.59 -43.45
C SER A 9 -25.12 -11.48 -42.97
N THR A 10 -24.43 -10.89 -43.94
CA THR A 10 -23.65 -9.66 -43.90
C THR A 10 -24.60 -8.47 -44.01
N THR A 11 -24.30 -7.37 -43.31
CA THR A 11 -24.89 -6.06 -43.61
C THR A 11 -23.80 -4.98 -43.46
N PRO A 12 -23.39 -4.31 -44.55
CA PRO A 12 -22.55 -3.14 -44.49
C PRO A 12 -23.41 -1.88 -44.49
N GLY A 13 -23.36 -1.10 -43.41
CA GLY A 13 -23.97 0.22 -43.32
C GLY A 13 -22.88 1.29 -43.27
N ALA A 14 -22.62 1.90 -44.43
CA ALA A 14 -21.85 3.12 -44.56
C ALA A 14 -22.64 4.32 -44.00
N SER A 15 -21.94 5.28 -43.41
CA SER A 15 -22.24 6.71 -43.63
C SER A 15 -21.13 7.60 -43.10
N SER A 16 -20.48 8.26 -44.06
CA SER A 16 -19.65 9.45 -43.90
C SER A 16 -20.44 10.60 -43.26
N ALA A 17 -19.81 11.33 -42.36
CA ALA A 17 -20.10 12.74 -42.16
C ALA A 17 -18.79 13.48 -41.82
N ALA A 18 -18.32 14.22 -42.82
CA ALA A 18 -17.26 15.19 -42.68
C ALA A 18 -17.84 16.49 -42.11
N THR A 19 -17.11 17.18 -41.23
CA THR A 19 -16.93 18.63 -41.37
C THR A 19 -15.66 19.10 -40.64
N PRO A 20 -14.77 19.84 -41.31
CA PRO A 20 -13.64 20.54 -40.71
C PRO A 20 -14.05 21.97 -40.32
N GLY A 21 -13.72 22.37 -39.09
CA GLY A 21 -13.86 23.75 -38.62
C GLY A 21 -12.50 24.31 -38.23
N THR A 22 -11.90 25.09 -39.13
CA THR A 22 -10.75 25.96 -38.90
C THR A 22 -11.22 27.40 -38.71
N SER A 23 -10.59 28.12 -37.77
CA SER A 23 -10.31 29.59 -37.72
C SER A 23 -10.52 30.17 -36.30
N PRO A 24 -10.00 31.37 -35.98
CA PRO A 24 -8.61 31.81 -36.06
C PRO A 24 -8.14 32.53 -34.78
N ALA A 25 -6.82 32.79 -34.72
CA ALA A 25 -6.10 33.85 -33.99
C ALA A 25 -6.79 34.64 -32.85
N ALA A 26 -6.18 34.62 -31.66
CA ALA A 26 -6.15 35.79 -30.77
C ALA A 26 -4.79 35.92 -30.08
N ARG A 27 -4.01 36.84 -30.65
CA ARG A 27 -2.80 37.45 -30.15
C ARG A 27 -3.14 38.25 -28.89
N GLY A 28 -2.45 37.99 -27.77
CA GLY A 28 -2.63 38.75 -26.53
C GLY A 28 -1.40 38.58 -25.65
N GLY A 29 -0.38 39.41 -25.88
CA GLY A 29 0.74 39.55 -24.98
C GLY A 29 0.31 40.31 -23.73
N THR A 30 0.69 39.79 -22.56
CA THR A 30 0.90 40.62 -21.37
C THR A 30 2.10 40.06 -20.62
N THR A 31 3.16 40.85 -20.65
CA THR A 31 4.29 40.86 -19.73
C THR A 31 3.82 40.68 -18.29
N SER A 32 4.06 39.52 -17.70
CA SER A 32 3.87 39.32 -16.26
C SER A 32 5.22 39.46 -15.57
N ALA A 33 5.29 40.49 -14.74
CA ALA A 33 6.43 40.94 -13.99
C ALA A 33 7.22 39.79 -13.34
N ALA A 34 8.53 39.83 -13.57
CA ALA A 34 9.53 39.10 -12.82
C ALA A 34 9.37 39.42 -11.33
N ASN A 35 8.67 38.55 -10.62
CA ASN A 35 8.54 38.61 -9.18
C ASN A 35 9.84 38.04 -8.60
N GLY A 36 10.79 38.93 -8.30
CA GLY A 36 12.08 38.64 -7.70
C GLY A 36 11.98 38.15 -6.25
N ARG A 37 11.29 37.02 -6.03
CA ARG A 37 11.52 36.20 -4.84
C ARG A 37 12.73 35.33 -5.13
N GLY A 38 13.82 35.63 -4.44
CA GLY A 38 15.08 34.91 -4.60
C GLY A 38 14.91 33.39 -4.54
N PRO A 39 15.72 32.62 -5.29
CA PRO A 39 15.61 31.16 -5.47
C PRO A 39 15.65 30.36 -4.16
N VAL A 40 16.11 30.96 -3.07
CA VAL A 40 16.21 30.34 -1.73
C VAL A 40 14.87 30.21 -0.99
N ALA A 41 13.91 31.13 -1.18
CA ALA A 41 12.62 31.06 -0.48
C ALA A 41 11.68 29.99 -1.08
N GLY A 42 11.80 29.73 -2.38
CA GLY A 42 11.01 28.70 -3.07
C GLY A 42 11.45 27.27 -2.74
N LEU A 43 12.75 27.06 -2.44
CA LEU A 43 13.29 25.75 -2.09
C LEU A 43 12.80 25.29 -0.71
N ALA A 44 12.87 26.14 0.31
CA ALA A 44 12.42 25.79 1.67
C ALA A 44 10.91 25.50 1.73
N ALA A 45 10.08 26.32 1.07
CA ALA A 45 8.63 26.09 0.99
C ALA A 45 8.26 24.80 0.23
N GLY A 46 9.04 24.44 -0.80
CA GLY A 46 8.87 23.20 -1.54
C GLY A 46 9.22 21.95 -0.72
N GLU A 47 10.26 22.02 0.11
CA GLU A 47 10.65 20.90 0.98
C GLU A 47 9.63 20.60 2.08
N GLU A 48 9.06 21.63 2.71
CA GLU A 48 8.00 21.45 3.71
C GLU A 48 6.72 20.84 3.11
N GLY A 49 6.31 21.32 1.93
CA GLY A 49 5.18 20.73 1.20
C GLY A 49 5.41 19.26 0.83
N ARG A 50 6.63 18.92 0.41
CA ARG A 50 7.02 17.53 0.09
C ARG A 50 7.04 16.63 1.32
N ARG A 51 7.54 17.12 2.45
CA ARG A 51 7.55 16.39 3.74
C ARG A 51 6.14 16.14 4.26
N ARG A 52 5.27 17.16 4.29
CA ARG A 52 3.86 17.02 4.69
C ARG A 52 3.11 16.02 3.80
N GLY A 53 3.36 16.05 2.49
CA GLY A 53 2.80 15.07 1.55
C GLY A 53 3.32 13.64 1.78
N LEU A 54 4.57 13.47 2.22
CA LEU A 54 5.15 12.15 2.53
C LEU A 54 4.56 11.57 3.82
N VAL A 55 4.49 12.37 4.89
CA VAL A 55 3.86 11.96 6.17
C VAL A 55 2.40 11.56 5.93
N GLY A 56 1.62 12.37 5.22
CA GLY A 56 0.23 12.05 4.91
C GLY A 56 0.04 10.80 4.04
N ARG A 57 1.06 10.37 3.29
CA ARG A 57 1.03 9.09 2.56
C ARG A 57 1.34 7.90 3.48
N VAL A 58 2.30 8.05 4.40
CA VAL A 58 2.64 7.01 5.37
C VAL A 58 1.48 6.75 6.32
N VAL A 59 0.87 7.81 6.86
CA VAL A 59 -0.32 7.69 7.74
C VAL A 59 -1.46 6.96 7.03
N ARG A 60 -1.74 7.31 5.76
CA ARG A 60 -2.75 6.61 4.95
C ARG A 60 -2.41 5.15 4.69
N ALA A 61 -1.13 4.82 4.48
CA ALA A 61 -0.69 3.44 4.34
C ALA A 61 -0.92 2.64 5.63
N ILE A 62 -0.52 3.18 6.79
CA ILE A 62 -0.76 2.56 8.09
C ILE A 62 -2.26 2.34 8.33
N ALA A 63 -3.10 3.34 8.06
CA ALA A 63 -4.55 3.21 8.21
C ALA A 63 -5.14 2.14 7.28
N TYR A 64 -4.64 2.05 6.04
CA TYR A 64 -5.00 1.00 5.08
C TYR A 64 -4.60 -0.39 5.58
N ASP A 65 -3.38 -0.52 6.12
CA ASP A 65 -2.84 -1.77 6.63
C ASP A 65 -3.61 -2.27 7.86
N VAL A 66 -4.00 -1.36 8.77
CA VAL A 66 -4.85 -1.70 9.92
C VAL A 66 -6.22 -2.20 9.46
N ALA A 67 -6.80 -1.59 8.43
CA ALA A 67 -8.07 -2.00 7.85
C ALA A 67 -7.99 -3.32 7.06
N LEU A 68 -6.79 -3.81 6.76
CA LEU A 68 -6.59 -5.00 5.93
C LEU A 68 -7.08 -6.29 6.63
N VAL A 69 -6.90 -6.38 7.95
CA VAL A 69 -7.35 -7.53 8.77
C VAL A 69 -8.87 -7.73 8.69
N PRO A 70 -9.72 -6.75 9.07
CA PRO A 70 -11.17 -6.94 9.01
C PRO A 70 -11.68 -7.13 7.57
N VAL A 71 -11.02 -6.53 6.58
CA VAL A 71 -11.39 -6.71 5.16
C VAL A 71 -11.02 -8.11 4.66
N GLY A 72 -9.86 -8.65 5.05
CA GLY A 72 -9.43 -10.01 4.74
C GLY A 72 -10.37 -11.07 5.33
N VAL A 73 -10.76 -10.91 6.61
CA VAL A 73 -11.76 -11.76 7.26
C VAL A 73 -13.09 -11.71 6.51
N ALA A 74 -13.60 -10.51 6.21
CA ALA A 74 -14.86 -10.35 5.49
C ALA A 74 -14.83 -10.97 4.08
N ALA A 75 -13.68 -10.92 3.40
CA ALA A 75 -13.49 -11.54 2.09
C ALA A 75 -13.50 -13.07 2.16
N MET A 76 -12.84 -13.67 3.17
CA MET A 76 -12.86 -15.12 3.38
C MET A 76 -14.27 -15.61 3.69
N VAL A 77 -14.99 -14.93 4.59
CA VAL A 77 -16.39 -15.24 4.91
C VAL A 77 -17.27 -15.12 3.68
N GLY A 78 -17.12 -14.04 2.89
CA GLY A 78 -17.87 -13.85 1.65
C GLY A 78 -17.62 -14.93 0.59
N ALA A 79 -16.39 -15.43 0.48
CA ALA A 79 -16.03 -16.53 -0.41
C ALA A 79 -16.65 -17.87 0.04
N VAL A 80 -16.63 -18.17 1.33
CA VAL A 80 -17.24 -19.39 1.90
C VAL A 80 -18.78 -19.37 1.74
N VAL A 81 -19.40 -18.21 1.91
CA VAL A 81 -20.88 -18.05 1.86
C VAL A 81 -21.40 -17.83 0.43
N GLY A 82 -20.51 -17.67 -0.57
CA GLY A 82 -20.89 -17.45 -1.97
C GLY A 82 -21.45 -16.05 -2.27
N ARG A 83 -21.34 -15.08 -1.35
CA ARG A 83 -21.82 -13.68 -1.50
C ARG A 83 -20.67 -12.74 -1.88
N GLY A 84 -20.12 -12.91 -3.08
CA GLY A 84 -18.95 -12.15 -3.56
C GLY A 84 -19.19 -10.66 -3.82
N ASP A 85 -20.42 -10.24 -4.11
CA ASP A 85 -20.71 -8.91 -4.68
C ASP A 85 -20.43 -7.75 -3.70
N GLY A 86 -20.71 -7.94 -2.40
CA GLY A 86 -20.49 -6.91 -1.37
C GLY A 86 -19.03 -6.73 -0.94
N VAL A 87 -18.16 -7.68 -1.28
CA VAL A 87 -16.73 -7.63 -0.98
C VAL A 87 -16.02 -6.71 -1.97
N HIS A 88 -16.49 -6.67 -3.23
CA HIS A 88 -15.91 -5.86 -4.30
C HIS A 88 -16.01 -4.35 -4.04
N GLU A 89 -17.16 -3.87 -3.59
CA GLU A 89 -17.36 -2.44 -3.31
C GLU A 89 -16.49 -1.97 -2.13
N ARG A 90 -16.27 -2.85 -1.14
CA ARG A 90 -15.36 -2.59 -0.02
C ARG A 90 -13.91 -2.46 -0.46
N TRP A 91 -13.42 -3.39 -1.29
CA TRP A 91 -12.06 -3.30 -1.85
C TRP A 91 -11.88 -2.08 -2.76
N ARG A 92 -12.90 -1.71 -3.54
CA ARG A 92 -12.90 -0.46 -4.33
C ARG A 92 -12.83 0.79 -3.47
N ARG A 93 -13.57 0.86 -2.35
CA ARG A 93 -13.46 1.98 -1.40
C ARG A 93 -12.06 2.09 -0.80
N LEU A 94 -11.46 0.95 -0.42
CA LEU A 94 -10.12 0.92 0.16
C LEU A 94 -9.04 1.33 -0.85
N GLY A 95 -9.13 0.86 -2.10
CA GLY A 95 -8.22 1.24 -3.18
C GLY A 95 -8.28 2.74 -3.54
N ARG A 96 -9.49 3.34 -3.51
CA ARG A 96 -9.67 4.79 -3.65
C ARG A 96 -8.98 5.58 -2.54
N PHE A 97 -8.97 5.07 -1.32
CA PHE A 97 -8.33 5.71 -0.17
C PHE A 97 -6.80 5.84 -0.35
N LEU A 98 -6.17 4.89 -1.04
CA LEU A 98 -4.76 4.93 -1.42
C LEU A 98 -4.46 5.77 -2.68
N GLY A 99 -5.49 6.33 -3.33
CA GLY A 99 -5.33 7.08 -4.59
C GLY A 99 -5.20 6.20 -5.84
N ALA A 100 -5.58 4.93 -5.78
CA ALA A 100 -5.64 4.07 -6.97
C ALA A 100 -6.88 4.42 -7.80
N ALA A 101 -6.77 5.49 -8.57
CA ALA A 101 -7.78 5.93 -9.52
C ALA A 101 -7.60 5.17 -10.85
N GLU A 102 -8.16 3.97 -11.00
CA GLU A 102 -8.45 3.47 -12.35
C GLU A 102 -9.49 2.38 -12.42
N ALA A 103 -10.28 2.45 -13.50
CA ALA A 103 -11.42 1.62 -13.82
C ALA A 103 -11.00 0.17 -14.07
N VAL A 104 -11.14 -0.63 -13.04
CA VAL A 104 -11.02 -2.08 -13.07
C VAL A 104 -11.95 -2.69 -14.14
N ARG A 105 -11.39 -3.41 -15.13
CA ARG A 105 -12.16 -4.27 -16.04
C ARG A 105 -12.72 -5.45 -15.24
N LEU A 106 -14.04 -5.63 -15.25
CA LEU A 106 -14.70 -6.65 -14.42
C LEU A 106 -14.52 -8.06 -15.00
N ARG A 107 -13.34 -8.67 -14.81
CA ARG A 107 -13.22 -10.13 -14.88
C ARG A 107 -13.70 -10.68 -13.54
N ARG A 108 -14.71 -11.57 -13.55
CA ARG A 108 -15.13 -12.29 -12.33
C ARG A 108 -14.01 -13.26 -11.92
N PRO A 109 -13.34 -13.06 -10.78
CA PRO A 109 -12.36 -14.02 -10.29
C PRO A 109 -13.07 -15.31 -9.83
N GLY A 110 -12.42 -16.46 -10.01
CA GLY A 110 -12.93 -17.74 -9.49
C GLY A 110 -12.90 -17.79 -7.95
N GLN A 111 -13.75 -18.62 -7.35
CA GLN A 111 -13.87 -18.74 -5.87
C GLN A 111 -12.53 -19.09 -5.19
N ALA A 112 -11.74 -20.00 -5.77
CA ALA A 112 -10.43 -20.37 -5.23
C ALA A 112 -9.44 -19.20 -5.21
N ALA A 113 -9.46 -18.34 -6.24
CA ALA A 113 -8.61 -17.16 -6.31
C ALA A 113 -9.04 -16.10 -5.28
N LEU A 114 -10.34 -15.95 -5.05
CA LEU A 114 -10.87 -15.09 -3.98
C LEU A 114 -10.45 -15.58 -2.60
N PHE A 115 -10.54 -16.89 -2.34
CA PHE A 115 -10.13 -17.48 -1.07
C PHE A 115 -8.63 -17.29 -0.80
N LEU A 116 -7.77 -17.63 -1.77
CA LEU A 116 -6.32 -17.47 -1.62
C LEU A 116 -5.91 -16.01 -1.42
N HIS A 117 -6.58 -15.09 -2.13
CA HIS A 117 -6.36 -13.66 -1.94
C HIS A 117 -6.84 -13.18 -0.55
N GLY A 118 -7.99 -13.67 -0.08
CA GLY A 118 -8.48 -13.40 1.27
C GLY A 118 -7.52 -13.90 2.36
N PHE A 119 -7.03 -15.14 2.23
CA PHE A 119 -6.03 -15.72 3.12
C PHE A 119 -4.72 -14.91 3.13
N SER A 120 -4.18 -14.60 1.96
CA SER A 120 -2.95 -13.79 1.84
C SER A 120 -3.15 -12.40 2.45
N SER A 121 -4.34 -11.80 2.27
CA SER A 121 -4.68 -10.50 2.87
C SER A 121 -4.79 -10.56 4.38
N LEU A 122 -5.32 -11.67 4.93
CA LEU A 122 -5.38 -11.90 6.37
C LEU A 122 -3.97 -12.01 6.96
N VAL A 123 -3.12 -12.88 6.41
CA VAL A 123 -1.74 -13.07 6.89
C VAL A 123 -0.96 -11.76 6.81
N LEU A 124 -1.04 -11.05 5.68
CA LEU A 124 -0.36 -9.77 5.52
C LEU A 124 -0.93 -8.68 6.42
N GLY A 125 -2.24 -8.71 6.72
CA GLY A 125 -2.85 -7.81 7.70
C GLY A 125 -2.32 -8.05 9.11
N VAL A 126 -2.23 -9.32 9.54
CA VAL A 126 -1.65 -9.69 10.84
C VAL A 126 -0.18 -9.31 10.90
N LEU A 127 0.58 -9.55 9.83
CA LEU A 127 1.96 -9.09 9.71
C LEU A 127 2.06 -7.56 9.83
N CYS A 128 1.18 -6.81 9.18
CA CYS A 128 1.14 -5.35 9.32
C CYS A 128 0.84 -4.92 10.76
N TRP A 129 -0.10 -5.56 11.45
CA TRP A 129 -0.34 -5.28 12.88
C TRP A 129 0.90 -5.54 13.72
N PHE A 130 1.61 -6.64 13.47
CA PHE A 130 2.88 -6.94 14.13
C PHE A 130 3.94 -5.87 13.84
N LEU A 131 4.07 -5.41 12.59
CA LEU A 131 4.99 -4.33 12.21
C LEU A 131 4.60 -2.98 12.83
N VAL A 132 3.31 -2.68 12.95
CA VAL A 132 2.82 -1.49 13.67
C VAL A 132 3.14 -1.58 15.15
N MET A 133 2.95 -2.75 15.78
CA MET A 133 3.36 -2.98 17.16
C MET A 133 4.86 -2.78 17.34
N MET A 134 5.69 -3.35 16.45
CA MET A 134 7.14 -3.13 16.43
C MET A 134 7.51 -1.65 16.25
N LEU A 135 6.78 -0.93 15.40
CA LEU A 135 6.99 0.50 15.17
C LEU A 135 6.67 1.31 16.43
N VAL A 136 5.55 1.02 17.09
CA VAL A 136 5.18 1.65 18.37
C VAL A 136 6.23 1.34 19.42
N LEU A 137 6.69 0.09 19.53
CA LEU A 137 7.77 -0.27 20.45
C LEU A 137 9.07 0.45 20.11
N ALA A 138 9.44 0.61 18.84
CA ALA A 138 10.63 1.35 18.45
C ALA A 138 10.54 2.85 18.82
N VAL A 139 9.37 3.46 18.60
CA VAL A 139 9.13 4.89 18.89
C VAL A 139 9.02 5.17 20.38
N VAL A 140 8.40 4.26 21.15
CA VAL A 140 8.28 4.41 22.61
C VAL A 140 9.58 3.99 23.29
N ARG A 141 10.09 2.79 23.00
CA ARG A 141 11.27 2.26 23.71
C ARG A 141 12.56 2.95 23.30
N GLY A 142 12.75 3.37 22.04
CA GLY A 142 14.03 3.95 21.61
C GLY A 142 14.33 5.29 22.30
N PRO A 143 13.60 6.37 21.95
CA PRO A 143 13.76 7.68 22.56
C PRO A 143 13.49 7.70 24.06
N PHE A 144 12.50 6.94 24.54
CA PHE A 144 12.09 6.95 25.95
C PHE A 144 12.70 5.83 26.79
N TYR A 145 13.71 5.10 26.29
CA TYR A 145 14.39 4.03 27.05
C TYR A 145 14.82 4.50 28.45
N GLY A 146 15.39 5.71 28.51
CA GLY A 146 15.86 6.33 29.75
C GLY A 146 14.75 6.76 30.71
N PHE A 147 13.49 6.82 30.28
CA PHE A 147 12.34 7.10 31.15
C PHE A 147 11.63 5.83 31.61
N VAL A 148 11.79 4.71 30.90
CA VAL A 148 11.13 3.45 31.24
C VAL A 148 11.98 2.63 32.21
N GLU A 149 13.30 2.61 32.01
CA GLU A 149 14.22 1.80 32.83
C GLU A 149 15.03 2.69 33.79
N HIS A 150 14.79 2.55 35.09
CA HIS A 150 15.48 3.31 36.16
C HIS A 150 16.55 2.50 36.91
N GLY A 151 16.69 1.21 36.58
CA GLY A 151 17.51 0.26 37.34
C GLY A 151 19.03 0.43 37.21
N PRO A 152 19.81 -0.27 38.06
CA PRO A 152 21.27 -0.29 37.96
C PRO A 152 21.69 -0.97 36.65
N TYR A 153 22.39 -0.23 35.79
CA TYR A 153 22.91 -0.75 34.53
C TYR A 153 24.11 -1.64 34.80
N GLY A 154 23.92 -2.96 34.73
CA GLY A 154 24.98 -3.95 34.94
C GLY A 154 25.98 -4.03 33.78
N PRO A 155 27.14 -4.68 33.97
CA PRO A 155 28.19 -4.83 32.96
C PRO A 155 27.79 -5.64 31.71
N GLY A 156 26.59 -6.24 31.67
CA GLY A 156 26.04 -6.93 30.51
C GLY A 156 25.06 -6.10 29.67
N THR A 157 24.82 -4.82 30.02
CA THR A 157 23.82 -4.00 29.34
C THR A 157 24.35 -3.49 28.00
N TRP A 158 23.57 -3.65 26.93
CA TRP A 158 23.90 -3.09 25.63
C TRP A 158 24.02 -1.56 25.73
N GLY A 159 25.20 -1.03 25.38
CA GLY A 159 25.53 0.40 25.59
C GLY A 159 26.35 0.69 26.84
N GLY A 160 26.78 -0.32 27.59
CA GLY A 160 27.68 -0.18 28.73
C GLY A 160 26.96 0.11 30.06
N PRO A 161 27.72 0.32 31.16
CA PRO A 161 27.18 0.41 32.51
C PRO A 161 26.51 1.76 32.81
N THR A 162 26.30 2.62 31.80
CA THR A 162 25.73 3.95 31.98
C THR A 162 24.36 4.03 31.32
N LYS A 163 23.46 4.78 31.96
CA LYS A 163 22.15 5.14 31.42
C LYS A 163 22.23 5.75 30.03
N ALA A 164 23.18 6.68 29.85
CA ALA A 164 23.38 7.41 28.62
C ALA A 164 23.83 6.48 27.48
N GLY A 165 24.75 5.56 27.75
CA GLY A 165 25.22 4.60 26.77
C GLY A 165 24.14 3.59 26.36
N ALA A 166 23.38 3.06 27.33
CA ALA A 166 22.26 2.18 27.04
C ALA A 166 21.17 2.90 26.22
N TRP A 167 20.83 4.14 26.59
CA TRP A 167 19.92 4.98 25.81
C TRP A 167 20.44 5.22 24.39
N ALA A 168 21.72 5.57 24.22
CA ALA A 168 22.31 5.90 22.93
C ALA A 168 22.22 4.71 21.95
N VAL A 169 22.46 3.49 22.41
CA VAL A 169 22.31 2.28 21.59
C VAL A 169 20.85 2.07 21.17
N HIS A 170 19.91 2.17 22.10
CA HIS A 170 18.49 1.98 21.78
C HIS A 170 17.96 3.06 20.82
N ALA A 171 18.37 4.31 21.02
CA ALA A 171 18.06 5.40 20.10
C ALA A 171 18.71 5.16 18.72
N ALA A 172 19.98 4.77 18.67
CA ALA A 172 20.71 4.50 17.43
C ALA A 172 20.10 3.34 16.63
N VAL A 173 19.52 2.33 17.29
CA VAL A 173 18.80 1.23 16.61
C VAL A 173 17.40 1.66 16.19
N ALA A 174 16.68 2.42 17.03
CA ALA A 174 15.31 2.85 16.73
C ALA A 174 15.24 3.81 15.54
N VAL A 175 16.17 4.76 15.44
CA VAL A 175 16.20 5.78 14.38
C VAL A 175 16.17 5.19 12.96
N PRO A 176 17.01 4.21 12.57
CA PRO A 176 16.92 3.56 11.27
C PRO A 176 15.77 2.55 11.17
N LEU A 177 15.35 1.94 12.29
CA LEU A 177 14.27 0.95 12.28
C LEU A 177 12.90 1.58 11.95
N ILE A 178 12.62 2.78 12.47
CA ILE A 178 11.37 3.53 12.21
C ILE A 178 11.08 3.73 10.71
N PRO A 179 11.99 4.32 9.89
CA PRO A 179 11.75 4.48 8.47
C PRO A 179 11.69 3.13 7.75
N VAL A 180 12.50 2.14 8.13
CA VAL A 180 12.45 0.79 7.54
C VAL A 180 11.07 0.16 7.71
N LEU A 181 10.50 0.20 8.92
CA LEU A 181 9.15 -0.28 9.20
C LEU A 181 8.09 0.52 8.43
N GLY A 182 8.22 1.84 8.36
CA GLY A 182 7.31 2.69 7.57
C GLY A 182 7.35 2.38 6.07
N PHE A 183 8.52 2.09 5.52
CA PHE A 183 8.68 1.66 4.13
C PHE A 183 8.12 0.25 3.90
N ALA A 184 8.32 -0.67 4.83
CA ALA A 184 7.79 -2.03 4.75
C ALA A 184 6.25 -2.01 4.71
N LEU A 185 5.60 -1.30 5.65
CA LEU A 185 4.15 -1.11 5.68
C LEU A 185 3.63 -0.51 4.37
N ARG A 186 4.25 0.58 3.91
CA ARG A 186 3.91 1.17 2.60
C ARG A 186 4.09 0.20 1.43
N GLY A 187 5.15 -0.61 1.45
CA GLY A 187 5.42 -1.64 0.44
C GLY A 187 4.30 -2.69 0.40
N ILE A 188 3.86 -3.17 1.56
CA ILE A 188 2.77 -4.14 1.69
C ILE A 188 1.45 -3.54 1.17
N ALA A 189 1.12 -2.30 1.56
CA ALA A 189 -0.08 -1.61 1.07
C ALA A 189 -0.08 -1.47 -0.47
N LEU A 190 1.06 -1.11 -1.07
CA LEU A 190 1.19 -0.98 -2.54
C LEU A 190 1.12 -2.34 -3.24
N LEU A 191 1.74 -3.37 -2.67
CA LEU A 191 1.71 -4.74 -3.18
C LEU A 191 0.30 -5.31 -3.14
N GLN A 192 -0.44 -5.06 -2.06
CA GLN A 192 -1.85 -5.44 -1.93
C GLN A 192 -2.70 -4.74 -2.99
N ALA A 193 -2.55 -3.42 -3.13
CA ALA A 193 -3.24 -2.68 -4.17
C ALA A 193 -2.92 -3.21 -5.59
N ALA A 194 -1.67 -3.62 -5.84
CA ALA A 194 -1.27 -4.22 -7.11
C ALA A 194 -1.88 -5.61 -7.33
N THR A 195 -1.93 -6.44 -6.29
CA THR A 195 -2.54 -7.79 -6.34
C THR A 195 -4.04 -7.71 -6.58
N VAL A 196 -4.73 -6.77 -5.91
CA VAL A 196 -6.14 -6.47 -6.14
C VAL A 196 -6.36 -6.06 -7.60
N ARG A 197 -5.59 -5.09 -8.13
CA ARG A 197 -5.69 -4.68 -9.55
C ARG A 197 -5.50 -5.87 -10.50
N ARG A 198 -4.54 -6.76 -10.21
CA ARG A 198 -4.29 -7.98 -11.01
C ARG A 198 -5.48 -8.93 -11.02
N LEU A 199 -6.06 -9.17 -9.84
CA LEU A 199 -7.17 -10.11 -9.66
C LEU A 199 -8.37 -9.74 -10.53
N TYR A 200 -8.59 -8.44 -10.70
CA TYR A 200 -9.63 -7.90 -11.57
C TYR A 200 -9.09 -7.48 -12.95
N GLY A 201 -8.12 -8.22 -13.50
CA GLY A 201 -7.79 -8.14 -14.94
C GLY A 201 -7.03 -6.89 -15.39
N SER A 202 -6.51 -6.05 -14.49
CA SER A 202 -5.54 -5.02 -14.85
C SER A 202 -4.20 -5.69 -15.24
N LEU A 203 -3.52 -5.13 -16.24
CA LEU A 203 -2.16 -5.54 -16.66
C LEU A 203 -1.09 -5.10 -15.64
N THR A 204 -1.20 -5.58 -14.40
CA THR A 204 -0.13 -5.40 -13.41
C THR A 204 0.98 -6.42 -13.63
N ARG A 205 2.21 -6.05 -13.26
CA ARG A 205 3.40 -6.91 -13.37
C ARG A 205 3.18 -8.27 -12.72
N TRP A 206 3.52 -9.34 -13.43
CA TRP A 206 3.35 -10.74 -12.98
C TRP A 206 4.10 -11.06 -11.68
N TRP A 207 5.21 -10.35 -11.41
CA TRP A 207 6.00 -10.44 -10.18
C TRP A 207 5.22 -10.19 -8.87
N THR A 208 4.03 -9.59 -8.94
CA THR A 208 3.20 -9.36 -7.75
C THR A 208 2.78 -10.66 -7.07
N ILE A 209 2.47 -11.74 -7.80
CA ILE A 209 2.11 -13.02 -7.18
C ILE A 209 3.27 -13.62 -6.38
N PRO A 210 4.46 -13.88 -6.99
CA PRO A 210 5.54 -14.53 -6.25
C PRO A 210 5.99 -13.69 -5.06
N VAL A 211 6.02 -12.35 -5.19
CA VAL A 211 6.36 -11.47 -4.07
C VAL A 211 5.33 -11.59 -2.94
N THR A 212 4.03 -11.55 -3.24
CA THR A 212 2.98 -11.74 -2.23
C THR A 212 3.07 -13.11 -1.57
N ALA A 213 3.34 -14.17 -2.33
CA ALA A 213 3.50 -15.52 -1.80
C ALA A 213 4.71 -15.61 -0.84
N VAL A 214 5.87 -15.09 -1.25
CA VAL A 214 7.08 -15.05 -0.42
C VAL A 214 6.84 -14.25 0.86
N LEU A 215 6.24 -13.06 0.79
CA LEU A 215 5.92 -12.27 1.97
C LEU A 215 4.91 -12.96 2.90
N THR A 216 3.93 -13.67 2.34
CA THR A 216 2.95 -14.44 3.12
C THR A 216 3.66 -15.56 3.89
N LEU A 217 4.51 -16.34 3.22
CA LEU A 217 5.28 -17.42 3.85
C LEU A 217 6.28 -16.89 4.89
N ALA A 218 7.01 -15.82 4.57
CA ALA A 218 7.93 -15.17 5.49
C ALA A 218 7.20 -14.59 6.72
N GLY A 219 6.03 -13.99 6.51
CA GLY A 219 5.18 -13.49 7.59
C GLY A 219 4.71 -14.59 8.52
N LEU A 220 4.26 -15.74 7.97
CA LEU A 220 3.88 -16.91 8.77
C LEU A 220 5.06 -17.44 9.58
N ALA A 221 6.23 -17.61 8.95
CA ALA A 221 7.43 -18.11 9.62
C ALA A 221 7.90 -17.17 10.75
N LEU A 222 7.84 -15.85 10.51
CA LEU A 222 8.17 -14.84 11.51
C LEU A 222 7.20 -14.89 12.71
N LEU A 223 5.90 -14.90 12.44
CA LEU A 223 4.87 -14.95 13.50
C LEU A 223 4.98 -16.25 14.30
N TYR A 224 5.18 -17.38 13.63
CA TYR A 224 5.40 -18.67 14.29
C TYR A 224 6.65 -18.62 15.18
N SER A 225 7.79 -18.18 14.63
CA SER A 225 9.04 -18.06 15.40
C SER A 225 8.87 -17.15 16.62
N TRP A 226 8.15 -16.03 16.48
CA TRP A 226 7.85 -15.13 17.58
C TRP A 226 7.00 -15.80 18.67
N THR A 227 5.97 -16.56 18.31
CA THR A 227 5.16 -17.30 19.30
C THR A 227 5.92 -18.39 20.04
N GLN A 228 7.02 -18.89 19.48
CA GLN A 228 7.91 -19.85 20.15
C GLN A 228 8.90 -19.17 21.11
N GLN A 229 9.06 -17.84 21.04
CA GLN A 229 9.93 -17.08 21.94
C GLN A 229 9.21 -16.61 23.21
N ILE A 230 7.87 -16.53 23.17
CA ILE A 230 7.01 -16.21 24.32
C ILE A 230 6.82 -17.48 25.17
#